data_AF-A0A1V6B8M1-F1
#
_entry.id   AF-A0A1V6B8M1-F1
#
_cell.length_a   1.000
_cell.length_b   1.000
_cell.length_c   1.000
_cell.angle_alpha   90.00
_cell.angle_beta   90.00
_cell.angle_gamma   90.00
#
_symmetry.space_group_name_H-M   'P 1'
#
loop_
_entity.id
_entity.type
_entity.pdbx_description
1 polymer ?
#
loop_
_entity_poly.entity_id
_entity_poly.type
_entity_poly.pdbx_seq_one_letter_code
_entity_poly.pdbx_strand_id
1 'polypeptide(L)' 'MVDIGNGTQRPVEDLALTRYACYLVAQNGDPPKSEIAFAQTFFLTPGIQKYCGMPGIRQRVSDKNFV' A
#
# COMPACT_ATOMS: atom_id res chain seq x y z
N MET A 1 1.07 15.79 -6.16
CA MET A 1 0.06 16.86 -6.17
C MET A 1 -1.32 16.22 -6.27
N VAL A 2 -2.30 16.66 -5.48
CA VAL A 2 -3.70 16.21 -5.59
C VAL A 2 -4.58 17.41 -5.92
N ASP A 3 -5.50 17.24 -6.86
CA ASP A 3 -6.48 18.25 -7.23
C ASP A 3 -7.54 18.35 -6.13
N ILE A 4 -7.73 19.55 -5.56
CA ILE A 4 -8.64 19.78 -4.43
C ILE A 4 -9.89 20.57 -4.85
N GLY A 5 -9.99 20.92 -6.14
CA GLY A 5 -11.04 21.78 -6.69
C GLY A 5 -10.53 23.17 -7.08
N ASN A 6 -11.31 23.88 -7.91
CA ASN A 6 -11.00 25.21 -8.44
C ASN A 6 -9.60 25.37 -9.08
N GLY A 7 -9.07 24.30 -9.67
CA GLY A 7 -7.74 24.30 -10.30
C GLY A 7 -6.58 24.43 -9.29
N THR A 8 -6.84 24.20 -8.00
CA THR A 8 -5.82 24.25 -6.95
C THR A 8 -5.26 22.86 -6.66
N GLN A 9 -3.94 22.78 -6.50
CA GLN A 9 -3.24 21.53 -6.22
C GLN A 9 -2.58 21.57 -4.84
N ARG A 10 -2.72 20.49 -4.08
CA ARG A 10 -1.98 20.29 -2.83
C ARG A 10 -0.70 19.51 -3.07
N PRO A 11 0.47 19.95 -2.55
CA PRO A 11 1.62 19.06 -2.46
C PRO A 11 1.28 17.86 -1.58
N VAL A 12 1.73 16.68 -2.02
CA VAL A 12 1.65 15.46 -1.24
C VAL A 12 3.05 15.22 -0.71
N GLU A 13 3.17 15.07 0.60
CA GLU A 13 4.42 14.79 1.29
C GLU A 13 4.56 13.29 1.49
N ASP A 14 5.78 12.78 1.32
CA ASP A 14 6.10 11.40 1.66
C ASP A 14 6.38 11.31 3.17
N LEU A 15 5.65 10.42 3.85
CA LEU A 15 5.76 10.23 5.29
C LEU A 15 6.23 8.81 5.60
N ALA A 16 7.19 8.69 6.52
CA ALA A 16 7.56 7.42 7.12
C ALA A 16 6.60 7.10 8.27
N LEU A 17 5.80 6.05 8.11
CA LEU A 17 4.83 5.61 9.11
C LEU A 17 5.34 4.41 9.91
N THR A 18 4.85 4.26 11.14
CA THR A 18 5.07 3.04 11.90
C THR A 18 4.32 1.88 11.24
N ARG A 19 4.76 0.65 11.48
CA ARG A 19 4.11 -0.56 10.98
C ARG A 19 2.60 -0.57 11.29
N TYR A 20 2.22 -0.13 12.49
CA TYR A 20 0.82 -0.02 12.90
C TYR A 20 0.03 1.04 12.13
N ALA A 21 0.60 2.23 11.93
CA ALA A 21 -0.05 3.27 11.14
C ALA A 21 -0.26 2.83 9.68
N CYS A 22 0.71 2.11 9.08
CA CYS A 22 0.55 1.53 7.75
C CYS A 22 -0.63 0.55 7.66
N TYR A 23 -0.85 -0.29 8.68
CA TYR A 23 -1.99 -1.21 8.73
C TYR A 23 -3.32 -0.45 8.69
N LEU A 24 -3.45 0.60 9.50
CA LEU A 24 -4.68 1.39 9.58
C LEU A 24 -4.99 2.10 8.25
N VAL A 25 -3.96 2.65 7.60
CA VAL A 25 -4.11 3.29 6.29
C VAL A 25 -4.56 2.28 5.23
N ALA A 26 -3.95 1.10 5.18
CA ALA A 26 -4.33 0.06 4.23
C ALA A 26 -5.79 -0.41 4.42
N GLN A 27 -6.22 -0.63 5.67
CA GLN A 27 -7.58 -1.10 5.97
C GLN A 27 -8.68 -0.09 5.61
N ASN A 28 -8.42 1.21 5.77
CA ASN A 28 -9.39 2.26 5.49
C ASN A 28 -9.24 2.87 4.08
N GLY A 29 -8.28 2.37 3.29
CA GLY A 29 -8.03 2.84 1.94
C GLY A 29 -9.08 2.38 0.93
N ASP A 30 -9.12 3.09 -0.21
CA ASP A 30 -10.05 2.84 -1.31
C ASP A 30 -9.68 1.57 -2.12
N PRO A 31 -10.48 0.49 -2.10
CA PRO A 31 -10.17 -0.80 -2.74
C PRO A 31 -9.94 -0.80 -4.27
N PRO A 32 -10.52 0.10 -5.10
CA PRO A 32 -10.23 0.18 -6.52
C PRO A 32 -8.77 0.52 -6.86
N LYS A 33 -8.01 1.07 -5.90
CA LYS A 33 -6.56 1.29 -6.07
C LYS A 33 -5.83 -0.02 -5.84
N SER A 34 -5.11 -0.50 -6.86
CA SER A 34 -4.45 -1.82 -6.84
C SER A 34 -3.45 -1.95 -5.70
N GLU A 35 -2.74 -0.88 -5.35
CA GLU A 35 -1.79 -0.86 -4.24
C GLU A 35 -2.49 -1.03 -2.88
N ILE A 36 -3.67 -0.43 -2.73
CA ILE A 36 -4.49 -0.54 -1.51
C ILE A 36 -5.09 -1.94 -1.41
N ALA A 37 -5.67 -2.45 -2.49
CA ALA A 37 -6.20 -3.81 -2.55
C ALA A 37 -5.14 -4.85 -2.19
N PHE A 38 -3.92 -4.69 -2.71
CA PHE A 38 -2.80 -5.56 -2.38
C PHE A 38 -2.40 -5.45 -0.90
N ALA A 39 -2.29 -4.24 -0.36
CA ALA A 39 -1.93 -4.06 1.05
C ALA A 39 -3.00 -4.66 1.99
N GLN A 40 -4.29 -4.51 1.66
CA GLN A 40 -5.38 -5.12 2.41
C GLN A 40 -5.26 -6.64 2.44
N THR A 41 -5.04 -7.28 1.29
CA THR A 41 -4.92 -8.74 1.25
C THR A 41 -3.65 -9.26 1.91
N PHE A 42 -2.54 -8.53 1.78
CA PHE A 42 -1.26 -8.83 2.41
C PHE A 42 -1.34 -8.83 3.94
N PHE A 43 -2.15 -7.92 4.52
CA PHE A 43 -2.24 -7.75 5.97
C PHE A 43 -3.44 -8.44 6.63
N LEU A 44 -4.52 -8.73 5.91
CA LEU A 44 -5.74 -9.36 6.46
C LEU A 44 -5.73 -10.88 6.41
N THR A 45 -4.85 -11.49 5.59
CA THR A 45 -4.86 -12.95 5.41
C THR A 45 -3.64 -13.61 6.06
N PRO A 46 -3.81 -14.48 7.08
CA PRO A 46 -2.73 -15.36 7.53
C PRO A 46 -2.55 -16.46 6.48
N GLY A 47 -1.85 -16.14 5.39
CA GLY A 47 -1.69 -17.07 4.25
C GLY A 47 -0.91 -16.44 3.10
N ILE A 48 0.39 -16.28 3.28
CA ILE A 48 1.34 -15.59 2.38
C ILE A 48 1.57 -16.36 1.06
N GLN A 49 0.86 -17.47 0.81
CA GLN A 49 1.18 -18.36 -0.33
C GLN A 49 0.56 -17.96 -1.68
N LYS A 50 -0.55 -17.19 -1.71
CA LYS A 50 -1.35 -17.03 -2.94
C LYS A 50 -0.87 -15.96 -3.93
N TYR A 51 0.09 -15.11 -3.56
CA TYR A 51 0.64 -14.06 -4.45
C TYR A 51 1.95 -14.44 -5.13
N CYS A 52 2.48 -15.65 -4.90
CA CYS A 52 3.61 -16.20 -5.65
C CYS A 52 3.13 -16.61 -7.06
N GLY A 53 2.99 -15.64 -7.97
CA GLY A 53 2.57 -15.90 -9.35
C GLY A 53 2.02 -14.74 -10.17
N MET A 54 1.80 -13.56 -9.57
CA MET A 54 1.40 -12.38 -10.35
C MET A 54 2.62 -11.72 -11.02
N PRO A 55 2.66 -11.62 -12.36
CA PRO A 55 3.76 -10.98 -13.07
C PRO A 55 3.71 -9.46 -12.86
N GLY A 56 4.72 -8.90 -12.19
CA GLY A 56 4.88 -7.44 -12.11
C GLY A 56 5.68 -6.89 -10.93
N ILE A 57 5.86 -7.63 -9.83
CA ILE A 57 6.48 -7.05 -8.60
C ILE A 57 7.44 -8.02 -7.91
N ARG A 58 8.24 -8.76 -8.67
CA ARG A 58 9.14 -9.80 -8.14
C ARG A 58 10.45 -9.29 -7.54
N GLN A 59 10.56 -8.02 -7.12
CA GLN A 59 11.88 -7.46 -6.80
C GLN A 59 12.04 -6.53 -5.59
N ARG A 60 11.00 -6.30 -4.76
CA ARG A 60 11.20 -5.49 -3.54
C ARG A 60 10.72 -6.08 -2.22
N VAL A 61 10.21 -7.31 -2.24
CA VAL A 61 9.82 -8.01 -1.01
C VAL A 61 10.94 -8.91 -0.47
N SER A 62 12.01 -9.13 -1.24
CA SER A 62 13.11 -10.02 -0.85
C SER A 62 14.27 -9.31 -0.10
N ASP A 63 14.36 -7.98 -0.16
CA ASP A 63 15.59 -7.26 0.25
C ASP A 63 15.47 -6.43 1.53
N LYS A 64 14.31 -6.41 2.19
CA LYS A 64 14.20 -5.68 3.45
C LYS A 64 13.52 -6.57 4.47
N ASN A 65 14.32 -6.97 5.46
CA ASN A 65 13.86 -7.40 6.77
C ASN A 65 12.73 -6.48 7.21
N PHE A 66 11.50 -6.93 6.95
CA PHE A 66 10.33 -6.42 7.60
C PHE A 66 10.48 -6.94 9.03
N VAL A 67 10.98 -6.08 9.92
CA VAL A 67 11.14 -6.40 11.35
C VAL A 67 9.90 -7.12 11.88
#